data_AF-A0AAX2UI33-F1
#
_entry.id   AF-A0AAX2UI33-F1
#
_cell.length_a   1.000
_cell.length_b   1.000
_cell.length_c   1.000
_cell.angle_alpha   90.00
_cell.angle_beta   90.00
_cell.angle_gamma   90.00
#
_symmetry.space_group_name_H-M   'P 1'
#
loop_
_entity.id
_entity.type
_entity.pdbx_description
1 polymer ?
#
loop_
_entity_poly.entity_id
_entity_poly.type
_entity_poly.pdbx_seq_one_letter_code
_entity_poly.pdbx_strand_id
1 'polypeptide(L)'
;LIELKNVLNDLLDVLQARVGKDMNKIRSIFEEFKSLDFRNRIEDATGSVEVTTNTLGEEIIKMLKQSSDFANSLANESSKLQNAVQNLTTSSNSQAASLEETAAALEEITSSMQNVSQKTSDV
;
A
#
# COMPACT_ATOMS: atom_id res chain seq x y z
N LEU A 1 31.82 52.17 17.23
CA LEU A 1 32.29 50.76 17.14
C LEU A 1 31.52 49.81 18.06
N ILE A 2 31.30 50.15 19.34
CA ILE A 2 30.57 49.29 20.29
C ILE A 2 29.11 49.05 19.85
N GLU A 3 28.43 50.09 19.39
CA GLU A 3 27.04 50.02 18.93
C GLU A 3 26.87 49.07 17.72
N LEU A 4 27.74 49.17 16.72
CA LEU A 4 27.71 48.26 15.56
C LEU A 4 27.97 46.81 15.97
N LYS A 5 28.88 46.56 16.92
CA LYS A 5 29.14 45.23 17.46
C LYS A 5 27.88 44.67 18.15
N ASN A 6 27.18 45.49 18.93
CA ASN A 6 25.98 45.07 19.64
C ASN A 6 24.86 44.73 18.66
N VAL A 7 24.59 45.60 17.67
CA VAL A 7 23.58 45.35 16.63
C VAL A 7 23.90 44.09 15.83
N LEU A 8 25.17 43.84 15.51
CA LEU A 8 25.58 42.62 14.81
C LEU A 8 25.35 41.36 15.67
N ASN A 9 25.66 41.42 16.96
CA ASN A 9 25.41 40.31 17.87
C ASN A 9 23.91 40.05 18.04
N ASP A 10 23.10 41.10 18.20
CA ASP A 10 21.63 40.97 18.29
C ASP A 10 21.06 40.34 17.01
N LEU A 11 21.59 40.72 15.84
CA LEU A 11 21.21 40.10 14.56
C LEU A 11 21.58 38.61 14.53
N LEU A 12 22.79 38.25 15.00
CA LEU A 12 23.23 36.84 15.07
C LEU A 12 22.36 36.02 16.03
N ASP A 13 22.00 36.56 17.19
CA ASP A 13 21.11 35.91 18.15
C ASP A 13 19.73 35.66 17.56
N VAL A 14 19.18 36.65 16.85
CA VAL A 14 17.89 36.51 16.14
C VAL A 14 18.00 35.45 15.03
N LEU A 15 19.08 35.46 14.24
CA LEU A 15 19.28 34.47 13.17
C LEU A 15 19.44 33.06 13.74
N GLN A 16 20.16 32.90 14.85
CA GLN A 16 20.32 31.61 15.50
C GLN A 16 18.99 31.08 16.04
N ALA A 17 18.18 31.93 16.68
CA ALA A 17 16.88 31.53 17.23
C ALA A 17 15.83 31.24 16.13
N ARG A 18 15.83 32.00 15.04
CA ARG A 18 14.86 31.85 13.95
C ARG A 18 15.27 30.77 12.96
N VAL A 19 16.53 30.71 12.60
CA VAL A 19 17.02 29.80 11.56
C VAL A 19 17.71 28.61 12.20
N GLY A 20 18.83 28.83 12.89
CA GLY A 20 19.61 27.76 13.49
C GLY A 20 21.08 28.14 13.68
N LYS A 21 21.85 27.25 14.30
CA LYS A 21 23.27 27.50 14.62
C LYS A 21 24.22 27.13 13.48
N ASP A 22 23.84 26.17 12.63
CA ASP A 22 24.68 25.69 11.52
C ASP A 22 23.92 25.68 10.19
N MET A 23 24.15 26.71 9.39
CA MET A 23 23.55 26.85 8.06
C MET A 23 24.03 25.78 7.07
N ASN A 24 25.25 25.26 7.22
CA ASN A 24 25.76 24.21 6.34
C ASN A 24 25.08 22.88 6.64
N LYS A 25 24.82 22.57 7.92
CA LYS A 25 24.06 21.39 8.32
C LYS A 25 22.62 21.46 7.81
N ILE A 26 21.94 22.59 7.98
CA ILE A 26 20.59 22.81 7.44
C ILE A 26 20.57 22.56 5.93
N ARG A 27 21.52 23.16 5.20
CA ARG A 27 21.65 22.96 3.74
C ARG A 27 21.86 21.48 3.37
N SER A 28 22.73 20.76 4.08
CA SER A 28 22.97 19.33 3.83
C SER A 28 21.69 18.52 3.95
N ILE A 29 20.94 18.71 5.03
CA ILE A 29 19.67 18.00 5.25
C ILE A 29 18.64 18.36 4.17
N PHE A 30 18.58 19.61 3.71
CA PHE A 30 17.71 19.98 2.59
C PHE A 30 18.10 19.30 1.28
N GLU A 31 19.39 19.14 0.97
CA GLU A 31 19.82 18.41 -0.22
C GLU A 31 19.49 16.92 -0.12
N GLU A 32 19.61 16.32 1.06
CA GLU A 32 19.17 14.94 1.32
C GLU A 32 17.65 14.79 1.13
N PHE A 33 16.85 15.69 1.70
CA PHE A 33 15.39 15.68 1.54
C PHE A 33 14.96 15.89 0.09
N LYS A 34 15.66 16.74 -0.67
CA LYS A 34 15.44 16.90 -2.13
C LYS A 34 15.70 15.61 -2.90
N SER A 35 16.65 14.79 -2.44
CA SER A 35 16.91 13.45 -2.98
C SER A 35 15.98 12.36 -2.42
N LEU A 36 14.94 12.75 -1.68
CA LEU A 36 13.98 11.87 -1.00
C LEU A 36 14.60 11.00 0.10
N ASP A 37 15.77 11.39 0.61
CA ASP A 37 16.40 10.76 1.76
C ASP A 37 16.05 11.53 3.04
N PHE A 38 15.11 10.97 3.82
CA PHE A 38 14.64 11.57 5.08
C PHE A 38 15.24 10.90 6.32
N ARG A 39 16.32 10.10 6.17
CA ARG A 39 16.86 9.31 7.28
C ARG A 39 17.59 10.16 8.31
N ASN A 40 18.23 11.24 7.88
CA ASN A 40 19.00 12.11 8.76
C ASN A 40 18.16 13.28 9.27
N ARG A 41 18.64 13.88 10.36
CA ARG A 41 18.02 15.03 11.02
C ARG A 41 19.08 16.03 11.46
N ILE A 42 18.64 17.24 11.80
CA ILE A 42 19.48 18.26 12.42
C ILE A 42 19.54 17.95 13.93
N GLU A 43 20.71 17.58 14.43
CA GLU A 43 20.93 17.29 15.85
C GLU A 43 20.97 18.59 16.67
N ASP A 44 20.46 18.52 17.91
CA ASP A 44 20.39 19.67 18.83
C ASP A 44 19.79 20.93 18.17
N ALA A 45 18.72 20.72 17.41
CA ALA A 45 17.96 21.76 16.73
C ALA A 45 17.32 22.71 17.75
N THR A 46 17.70 23.98 17.70
CA THR A 46 17.15 25.03 18.57
C THR A 46 16.55 26.18 17.77
N GLY A 47 16.99 26.36 16.52
CA GLY A 47 16.40 27.31 15.59
C GLY A 47 15.03 26.86 15.09
N SER A 48 14.12 27.81 14.86
CA SER A 48 12.77 27.50 14.41
C SER A 48 12.75 26.73 13.07
N VAL A 49 13.66 27.06 12.15
CA VAL A 49 13.80 26.32 10.86
C VAL A 49 14.36 24.92 11.09
N GLU A 50 15.37 24.74 11.94
CA GLU A 50 15.93 23.41 12.26
C GLU A 50 14.84 22.47 12.82
N VAL A 51 14.10 22.95 13.83
CA VAL A 51 13.01 22.19 14.46
C VAL A 51 11.93 21.84 13.45
N THR A 52 11.47 22.84 12.69
CA THR A 52 10.45 22.63 11.65
C THR A 52 10.90 21.61 10.61
N THR A 53 12.17 21.67 10.19
CA THR A 53 12.76 20.73 9.23
C THR A 53 12.68 19.30 9.74
N ASN A 54 13.07 19.08 11.01
CA ASN A 54 12.99 17.75 11.62
C ASN A 54 11.55 17.25 11.71
N THR A 55 10.61 18.10 12.15
CA THR A 55 9.19 17.74 12.22
C THR A 55 8.62 17.37 10.85
N LEU A 56 8.96 18.14 9.80
CA LEU A 56 8.54 17.82 8.44
C LEU A 56 9.14 16.49 7.96
N GLY A 57 10.42 16.24 8.24
CA GLY A 57 11.07 14.96 7.92
C GLY A 57 10.37 13.77 8.59
N GLU A 58 10.03 13.90 9.87
CA GLU A 58 9.32 12.86 10.63
C GLU A 58 7.92 12.59 10.10
N GLU A 59 7.14 13.63 9.76
CA GLU A 59 5.82 13.45 9.15
C GLU A 59 5.89 12.85 7.75
N ILE A 60 6.91 13.19 6.94
CA ILE A 60 7.13 12.55 5.64
C ILE A 60 7.43 11.05 5.82
N ILE A 61 8.34 10.69 6.73
CA ILE A 61 8.65 9.28 7.03
C ILE A 61 7.39 8.52 7.45
N LYS A 62 6.56 9.13 8.30
CA LYS A 62 5.30 8.54 8.76
C LYS A 62 4.32 8.33 7.60
N MET A 63 4.15 9.30 6.72
CA MET A 63 3.32 9.15 5.50
C MET A 63 3.84 8.04 4.60
N LEU A 64 5.16 7.93 4.40
CA LEU A 64 5.77 6.87 3.59
C LEU A 64 5.54 5.48 4.21
N LYS A 65 5.69 5.34 5.53
CA LYS A 65 5.38 4.09 6.25
C LYS A 65 3.91 3.70 6.09
N GLN A 66 3.00 4.65 6.30
CA GLN A 66 1.57 4.40 6.14
C GLN A 66 1.21 4.00 4.71
N SER A 67 1.83 4.63 3.70
CA SER A 67 1.64 4.27 2.29
C SER A 67 2.13 2.85 1.99
N SER A 68 3.30 2.47 2.55
CA SER A 68 3.83 1.11 2.45
C SER A 68 2.90 0.08 3.10
N ASP A 69 2.39 0.37 4.30
CA ASP A 69 1.48 -0.53 5.02
C ASP A 69 0.16 -0.72 4.26
N PHE A 70 -0.35 0.35 3.64
CA PHE A 70 -1.52 0.30 2.77
C PHE A 70 -1.26 -0.56 1.53
N ALA A 71 -0.13 -0.38 0.86
CA ALA A 71 0.24 -1.17 -0.32
C ALA A 71 0.37 -2.67 0.02
N ASN A 72 0.99 -3.01 1.15
CA ASN A 72 1.08 -4.38 1.62
C ASN A 72 -0.29 -5.00 1.93
N SER A 73 -1.16 -4.24 2.60
CA SER A 73 -2.53 -4.67 2.89
C SER A 73 -3.33 -4.92 1.62
N LEU A 74 -3.23 -4.01 0.64
CA LEU A 74 -3.90 -4.13 -0.65
C LEU A 74 -3.39 -5.35 -1.43
N ALA A 75 -2.08 -5.60 -1.43
CA ALA A 75 -1.50 -6.78 -2.09
C ALA A 75 -2.02 -8.08 -1.46
N ASN A 76 -2.12 -8.13 -0.14
CA ASN A 76 -2.66 -9.29 0.58
C ASN A 76 -4.14 -9.53 0.26
N GLU A 77 -4.98 -8.50 0.30
CA GLU A 77 -6.40 -8.64 -0.04
C GLU A 77 -6.61 -8.99 -1.52
N SER A 78 -5.77 -8.46 -2.41
CA SER A 78 -5.79 -8.81 -3.83
C SER A 78 -5.42 -10.28 -4.07
N SER A 79 -4.44 -10.82 -3.34
CA SER A 79 -4.08 -12.24 -3.40
C SER A 79 -5.20 -13.14 -2.87
N LYS A 80 -5.84 -12.76 -1.75
CA LYS A 80 -7.03 -13.48 -1.24
C LYS A 80 -8.17 -13.50 -2.25
N LEU A 81 -8.46 -12.36 -2.87
CA LEU A 81 -9.48 -12.25 -3.90
C LEU A 81 -9.16 -13.12 -5.11
N GLN A 82 -7.90 -13.11 -5.57
CA GLN A 82 -7.46 -13.98 -6.66
C GLN A 82 -7.69 -15.46 -6.35
N ASN A 83 -7.35 -15.90 -5.14
CA ASN A 83 -7.58 -17.28 -4.70
C ASN A 83 -9.09 -17.60 -4.62
N ALA A 84 -9.90 -16.68 -4.12
CA ALA A 84 -11.35 -16.85 -4.06
C ALA A 84 -11.97 -16.99 -5.45
N VAL A 85 -11.54 -16.16 -6.42
CA VAL A 85 -11.98 -16.24 -7.81
C VAL A 85 -11.53 -17.56 -8.45
N GLN A 86 -10.28 -17.98 -8.24
CA GLN A 86 -9.79 -19.25 -8.76
C GLN A 86 -10.59 -20.44 -8.23
N ASN A 87 -10.87 -20.46 -6.93
CA ASN A 87 -11.68 -21.51 -6.30
C ASN A 87 -13.11 -21.51 -6.83
N LEU A 88 -13.70 -20.32 -7.02
CA LEU A 88 -15.03 -20.18 -7.62
C LEU A 88 -15.04 -20.74 -9.04
N THR A 89 -14.08 -20.35 -9.89
CA THR A 89 -13.97 -20.86 -11.27
C THR A 89 -13.82 -22.38 -11.31
N THR A 90 -12.95 -22.95 -10.47
CA THR A 90 -12.80 -24.42 -10.38
C THR A 90 -14.11 -25.08 -9.95
N SER A 91 -14.80 -24.53 -8.95
CA SER A 91 -16.07 -25.09 -8.46
C SER A 91 -17.18 -25.01 -9.52
N SER A 92 -17.28 -23.89 -10.24
CA SER A 92 -18.23 -23.73 -11.34
C SER A 92 -17.95 -24.71 -12.49
N ASN A 93 -16.69 -24.95 -12.84
CA ASN A 93 -16.33 -25.93 -13.87
C ASN A 93 -16.69 -27.36 -13.43
N SER A 94 -16.38 -27.73 -12.18
CA SER A 94 -16.79 -29.03 -11.63
C SER A 94 -18.31 -29.20 -11.61
N GLN A 95 -19.05 -28.15 -11.23
CA GLN A 95 -20.51 -28.18 -11.23
C GLN A 95 -21.08 -28.33 -12.65
N ALA A 96 -20.50 -27.65 -13.65
CA ALA A 96 -20.89 -27.83 -15.04
C ALA A 96 -20.69 -29.27 -15.52
N ALA A 97 -19.53 -29.87 -15.20
CA ALA A 97 -19.27 -31.28 -15.52
C ALA A 97 -20.25 -32.24 -14.84
N SER A 98 -20.60 -32.02 -13.56
CA SER A 98 -21.62 -32.83 -12.87
C SER A 98 -23.02 -32.68 -13.49
N LEU A 99 -23.35 -31.51 -14.02
CA LEU A 99 -24.62 -31.30 -14.74
C LEU A 99 -24.61 -32.02 -16.10
N GLU A 100 -23.49 -32.03 -16.82
CA GLU A 100 -23.33 -32.83 -18.04
C GLU A 100 -23.50 -34.33 -17.78
N GLU A 101 -22.89 -34.85 -16.71
CA GLU A 101 -23.03 -36.24 -16.29
C GLU A 101 -24.49 -36.58 -15.92
N THR A 102 -25.15 -35.68 -15.18
CA THR A 102 -26.57 -35.85 -14.82
C THR A 102 -27.45 -35.87 -16.07
N ALA A 103 -27.19 -35.01 -17.06
CA ALA A 103 -27.93 -34.98 -18.31
C ALA A 103 -27.74 -36.29 -19.11
N ALA A 104 -26.50 -36.78 -19.22
CA ALA A 104 -26.20 -38.06 -19.87
C ALA A 104 -26.92 -39.24 -19.20
N ALA A 105 -26.92 -39.30 -17.87
CA ALA A 105 -27.65 -40.33 -17.12
C ALA A 105 -29.17 -40.25 -17.37
N LEU A 106 -29.74 -39.05 -17.48
CA LEU A 106 -31.16 -38.87 -17.83
C LEU A 106 -31.48 -39.32 -19.27
N GLU A 107 -30.58 -39.09 -20.23
CA GLU A 107 -30.72 -39.60 -21.60
C GLU A 107 -30.72 -41.14 -21.62
N GLU A 108 -29.83 -41.78 -20.86
CA GLU A 108 -29.77 -43.24 -20.75
C GLU A 108 -31.04 -43.83 -20.12
N ILE A 109 -31.55 -43.21 -19.04
CA ILE A 109 -32.83 -43.58 -18.41
C ILE A 109 -33.97 -43.47 -19.42
N THR A 110 -34.02 -42.37 -20.17
CA THR A 110 -35.05 -42.13 -21.17
C THR A 110 -35.01 -43.19 -22.27
N SER A 111 -33.82 -43.49 -22.79
CA SER A 111 -33.62 -44.57 -23.79
C SER A 111 -34.05 -45.94 -23.25
N SER A 112 -33.69 -46.24 -22.00
CA SER A 112 -34.08 -47.49 -21.34
C SER A 112 -35.60 -47.60 -21.18
N MET A 113 -36.27 -46.51 -20.78
CA MET A 113 -37.73 -46.45 -20.66
C MET A 113 -38.43 -46.64 -22.01
N GLN A 114 -37.91 -46.03 -23.09
CA GLN A 114 -38.45 -46.24 -24.44
C GLN A 114 -38.33 -47.71 -24.88
N ASN A 115 -37.19 -48.34 -24.64
CA ASN A 115 -36.96 -49.75 -24.96
C ASN A 115 -37.92 -50.68 -24.19
N VAL A 116 -38.15 -50.42 -22.90
CA VAL A 116 -39.10 -51.19 -22.07
C VAL A 116 -40.54 -50.97 -22.57
N SER A 117 -40.93 -49.73 -22.86
CA SER A 117 -42.25 -49.42 -23.40
C SER A 117 -42.52 -50.14 -24.71
N GLN A 118 -41.54 -50.18 -25.62
CA GLN A 118 -41.66 -50.90 -26.89
C GLN A 118 -41.90 -52.40 -26.66
N LYS A 119 -41.08 -53.05 -25.82
CA LYS A 119 -41.24 -54.47 -25.50
C LYS A 119 -42.60 -54.79 -24.87
N THR A 120 -43.15 -53.88 -24.05
CA THR A 120 -44.44 -54.10 -23.40
C THR A 120 -45.61 -53.94 -24.36
N SER A 121 -45.45 -53.17 -25.45
CA SER A 121 -46.44 -53.05 -26.52
C SER A 121 -46.50 -54.27 -27.46
N ASP A 122 -45.41 -55.05 -27.53
CA ASP A 122 -45.29 -56.23 -28.39
C ASP A 122 -45.84 -57.52 -27.73
N VAL A 123 -46.33 -57.45 -26.48
CA VAL A 123 -46.93 -58.55 -25.69
C VAL A 123 -48.43 -58.34 -25.56
#